data_AF-A0A1Y6HKE5-F1
#
_entry.id   AF-A0A1Y6HKE5-F1
#
_cell.length_a   1.000
_cell.length_b   1.000
_cell.length_c   1.000
_cell.angle_alpha   90.00
_cell.angle_beta   90.00
_cell.angle_gamma   90.00
#
_symmetry.space_group_name_H-M   'P 1'
#
loop_
_entity.id
_entity.type
_entity.pdbx_description
1 polymer ?
#
loop_
_entity_poly.entity_id
_entity_poly.type
_entity_poly.pdbx_seq_one_letter_code
_entity_poly.pdbx_strand_id
1 'polypeptide(L)' 'MSADFVIEDSVLAELRQATANGEKHLRWFQNALHNRDGDVVARVRKQLYVKREPAR' A
#
# COMPACT_ATOMS: atom_id res chain seq x y z
N MET A 1 -17.66 4.59 3.29
CA MET A 1 -16.47 4.40 4.15
C MET A 1 -15.30 4.11 3.23
N SER A 2 -14.20 4.85 3.38
CA SER A 2 -13.00 4.72 2.55
C SER A 2 -11.75 4.55 3.42
N ALA A 3 -10.68 4.05 2.82
CA ALA A 3 -9.33 4.07 3.36
C ALA A 3 -8.35 4.31 2.21
N ASP A 4 -7.38 5.17 2.44
CA ASP A 4 -6.35 5.51 1.47
C ASP A 4 -5.03 4.81 1.85
N PHE A 5 -4.35 4.25 0.84
CA PHE A 5 -2.99 3.75 0.98
C PHE A 5 -2.06 4.83 0.45
N VAL A 6 -1.38 5.55 1.36
CA VAL A 6 -0.41 6.56 0.98
C VAL A 6 0.91 5.88 0.64
N ILE A 7 1.34 6.03 -0.61
CA ILE A 7 2.62 5.51 -1.11
C ILE A 7 3.50 6.72 -1.38
N GLU A 8 4.31 7.08 -0.39
CA GLU A 8 5.34 8.12 -0.55
C GLU A 8 6.46 7.64 -1.46
N ASP A 9 7.26 8.57 -1.99
CA ASP A 9 8.35 8.25 -2.90
C ASP A 9 9.38 7.27 -2.31
N SER A 10 9.64 7.39 -1.00
CA SER A 10 10.50 6.46 -0.26
C SER A 10 9.96 5.03 -0.26
N VAL A 11 8.65 4.89 -0.03
CA VAL A 11 7.92 3.61 -0.08
C VAL A 11 7.94 3.07 -1.51
N LEU A 12 7.70 3.93 -2.50
CA LEU A 12 7.71 3.52 -3.89
C LEU A 12 9.09 3.00 -4.30
N ALA A 13 10.17 3.67 -3.88
CA ALA A 13 11.54 3.23 -4.12
C ALA A 13 11.82 1.88 -3.46
N GLU A 14 11.43 1.69 -2.20
CA GLU A 14 11.53 0.41 -1.48
C GLU A 14 10.83 -0.72 -2.25
N LEU A 15 9.56 -0.50 -2.64
CA LEU A 15 8.77 -1.49 -3.37
C LEU A 15 9.40 -1.85 -4.73
N ARG A 16 9.96 -0.86 -5.44
CA ARG A 16 10.66 -1.08 -6.71
C ARG A 16 11.94 -1.89 -6.53
N GLN A 17 12.72 -1.61 -5.49
CA GLN A 17 13.92 -2.37 -5.17
C GLN A 17 13.57 -3.81 -4.76
N ALA A 18 12.59 -3.98 -3.87
CA ALA A 18 12.18 -5.29 -3.37
C ALA A 18 11.57 -6.21 -4.44
N THR A 19 11.05 -5.65 -5.54
CA THR A 19 10.46 -6.40 -6.65
C THR A 19 11.32 -6.38 -7.92
N ALA A 20 12.57 -5.92 -7.84
CA ALA A 20 13.44 -5.70 -8.99
C ALA A 20 13.72 -6.99 -9.79
N ASN A 21 13.84 -8.13 -9.10
CA ASN A 21 14.03 -9.46 -9.67
C ASN A 21 12.72 -10.11 -10.18
N GLY A 22 11.59 -9.41 -10.08
CA GLY A 22 10.28 -9.92 -10.48
C GLY A 22 9.58 -10.78 -9.42
N GLU A 23 10.19 -10.96 -8.24
CA GLU A 23 9.53 -11.62 -7.12
C GLU A 23 8.43 -10.73 -6.52
N LYS A 24 7.52 -11.38 -5.80
CA LYS A 24 6.49 -10.69 -5.03
C LYS A 24 7.09 -10.12 -3.75
N HIS A 25 6.63 -8.95 -3.36
CA HIS A 25 6.89 -8.35 -2.06
C HIS A 25 5.57 -8.12 -1.32
N LEU A 26 5.54 -8.44 -0.02
CA LEU A 26 4.38 -8.23 0.85
C LEU A 26 4.70 -7.18 1.90
N ARG A 27 3.96 -6.05 1.91
CA ARG A 27 4.19 -4.94 2.84
C ARG A 27 2.94 -4.62 3.64
N TRP A 28 3.10 -4.40 4.94
CA TRP A 28 2.01 -3.98 5.81
C TRP A 28 1.82 -2.47 5.77
N PHE A 29 0.56 -2.04 5.70
CA PHE A 29 0.11 -0.65 5.84
C PHE A 29 -0.91 -0.55 6.96
N GLN A 30 -0.89 0.58 7.66
CA GLN A 30 -1.90 0.94 8.64
C GLN A 30 -2.66 2.15 8.10
N ASN A 31 -3.97 1.99 7.93
CA ASN A 31 -4.82 3.01 7.33
C ASN A 31 -5.94 3.42 8.28
N ALA A 32 -6.34 4.69 8.22
CA ALA A 32 -7.56 5.16 8.83
C ALA A 32 -8.75 4.85 7.93
N LEU A 33 -9.87 4.42 8.52
CA LEU A 33 -11.15 4.32 7.86
C LEU A 33 -11.94 5.60 8.13
N HIS A 34 -12.41 6.24 7.07
CA HIS A 34 -13.19 7.47 7.15
C HIS A 34 -14.67 7.20 6.85
N ASN A 35 -15.57 7.82 7.62
CA ASN A 35 -16.99 7.88 7.28
C ASN A 35 -17.24 8.85 6.10
N ARG A 36 -18.51 9.12 5.77
CA ARG A 36 -18.85 10.05 4.67
C ARG A 36 -18.54 11.52 4.99
N ASP A 37 -18.44 11.84 6.27
CA ASP A 37 -18.19 13.19 6.78
C ASP A 37 -16.68 13.45 6.98
N GLY A 38 -15.84 12.43 6.77
CA GLY A 38 -14.39 12.50 6.88
C GLY A 38 -13.83 12.06 8.24
N ASP A 39 -14.67 11.72 9.21
CA ASP A 39 -14.20 11.31 10.54
C ASP A 39 -13.56 9.93 10.50
N VAL A 40 -12.47 9.77 11.26
CA VAL A 40 -11.82 8.49 11.47
C VAL A 40 -12.69 7.63 12.39
N VAL A 41 -13.24 6.54 11.86
CA VAL A 41 -14.09 5.60 12.61
C VAL A 41 -13.34 4.34 13.06
N ALA A 42 -12.20 4.03 12.42
CA ALA A 42 -11.37 2.90 12.79
C ALA A 42 -9.95 3.03 12.22
N ARG A 43 -9.02 2.23 12.75
CA ARG A 43 -7.69 2.01 12.16
C ARG A 43 -7.57 0.53 11.81
N VAL A 44 -7.17 0.26 10.57
CA VAL A 44 -7.02 -1.10 10.06
C VAL A 44 -5.61 -1.34 9.60
N ARG A 45 -5.16 -2.59 9.74
CA ARG A 45 -3.90 -3.06 9.19
C ARG A 45 -4.18 -3.95 7.98
N LYS A 46 -3.55 -3.67 6.85
CA LYS A 46 -3.72 -4.39 5.59
C LYS A 46 -2.35 -4.72 5.00
N GLN A 47 -2.21 -5.90 4.40
CA GLN A 47 -1.00 -6.28 3.68
C GLN A 47 -1.23 -6.07 2.19
N LEU A 48 -0.34 -5.33 1.54
CA LEU A 48 -0.31 -5.20 0.08
C LEU A 48 0.64 -6.22 -0.50
N TYR A 49 0.13 -6.97 -1.48
CA TYR A 49 0.94 -7.75 -2.40
C TYR A 49 1.35 -6.84 -3.55
N VAL A 50 2.65 -6.73 -3.77
CA VAL A 50 3.24 -5.92 -4.84
C VAL A 50 4.12 -6.83 -5.68
N LYS A 51 3.96 -6.77 -6.99
CA LYS A 51 4.81 -7.46 -7.95
C LYS A 51 5.06 -6.54 -9.12
N ARG A 52 6.27 -6.58 -9.67
CA ARG A 52 6.61 -5.85 -10.90
C ARG A 52 5.72 -6.35 -12.05
N GLU A 53 5.11 -5.41 -12.77
CA GLU A 53 4.37 -5.71 -13.99
C GLU A 53 5.34 -6.25 -15.07
N PRO A 54 5.01 -7.36 -15.75
CA PRO A 54 5.84 -7.87 -16.85
C PRO A 54 5.97 -6.84 -17.97
N ALA A 55 7.16 -6.74 -18.59
CA ALA A 55 7.30 -5.94 -19.81
C ALA A 55 6.46 -6.60 -20.92
N ARG A 56 5.60 -5.80 -21.57
CA ARG A 56 4.73 -6.23 -22.66
C ARG A 56 5.51 -6.36 -23.97
#